data_AF-A0A317Z8A4-F1
#
_entry.id   AF-A0A317Z8A4-F1
#
_cell.length_a   1.000
_cell.length_b   1.000
_cell.length_c   1.000
_cell.angle_alpha   90.00
_cell.angle_beta   90.00
_cell.angle_gamma   90.00
#
_symmetry.space_group_name_H-M   'P 1'
#
loop_
_entity.id
_entity.type
_entity.pdbx_description
1 polymer ?
#
loop_
_entity_poly.entity_id
_entity_poly.type
_entity_poly.pdbx_seq_one_letter_code
_entity_poly.pdbx_strand_id
1 'polypeptide(L)'
;MEVIDIDKRQNHQSAVVNVSAHNLLTWFLTYPIANNGNNSKKYKTDLWGASCYEEDFFLKNHQMNEMFVGTKILFYPFGAYFKNNCKRLHDIEFPTEVYFYDGEFI
;
A
#
# COMPACT_ATOMS: atom_id res chain seq x y z
N MET A 1 -4.90 -2.50 -1.03
CA MET A 1 -4.05 -2.74 0.15
C MET A 1 -4.72 -2.13 1.36
N GLU A 2 -4.48 -2.63 2.57
CA GLU A 2 -5.15 -2.17 3.79
C GLU A 2 -4.13 -1.71 4.83
N VAL A 3 -4.41 -0.59 5.51
CA VAL A 3 -3.58 -0.05 6.59
C VAL A 3 -3.75 -0.89 7.85
N ILE A 4 -2.65 -1.41 8.39
CA ILE A 4 -2.63 -2.25 9.61
C ILE A 4 -2.11 -1.51 10.84
N ASP A 5 -1.33 -0.45 10.63
CA ASP A 5 -0.84 0.41 11.71
C ASP A 5 -0.68 1.85 11.22
N ILE A 6 -0.80 2.80 12.13
CA ILE A 6 -0.63 4.23 11.83
C ILE A 6 -0.13 5.02 13.02
N ASP A 7 0.94 5.78 12.80
CA ASP A 7 1.43 6.80 13.73
C ASP A 7 1.18 8.19 13.14
N LYS A 8 0.57 9.09 13.93
CA LYS A 8 0.26 10.47 13.52
C LYS A 8 0.96 11.44 14.43
N ARG A 9 1.81 12.30 13.85
CA ARG A 9 2.52 13.36 14.58
C ARG A 9 2.40 14.68 13.85
N GLN A 10 1.80 15.67 14.51
CA GLN A 10 1.60 17.01 13.94
C GLN A 10 0.89 16.96 12.58
N ASN A 11 1.60 17.28 11.49
CA ASN A 11 1.10 17.29 10.10
C ASN A 11 1.68 16.14 9.25
N HIS A 12 2.18 15.09 9.92
CA HIS A 12 2.73 13.90 9.31
C HIS A 12 1.97 12.66 9.78
N GLN A 13 1.70 11.72 8.87
CA GLN A 13 1.20 10.40 9.19
C GLN A 13 2.10 9.33 8.57
N SER A 14 2.46 8.32 9.36
CA SER A 14 3.24 7.17 8.93
C SER A 14 2.32 5.97 8.98
N ALA A 15 1.96 5.39 7.84
CA ALA A 15 1.03 4.28 7.75
C ALA A 15 1.73 3.01 7.26
N VAL A 16 1.45 1.89 7.90
CA VAL A 16 1.93 0.55 7.51
C VAL A 16 0.78 -0.19 6.83
N VAL A 17 1.02 -0.80 5.67
CA VAL A 17 0.02 -1.63 4.97
C VAL A 17 0.31 -3.12 5.12
N ASN A 18 -0.72 -3.95 4.90
CA ASN A 18 -0.67 -5.41 5.02
C ASN A 18 0.15 -6.15 3.96
N VAL A 19 1.03 -5.47 3.22
CA VAL A 19 1.84 -6.04 2.15
C VAL A 19 3.22 -5.41 2.15
N SER A 20 4.21 -6.06 1.56
CA SER A 20 5.56 -5.51 1.42
C SER A 20 5.77 -4.88 0.04
N ALA A 21 6.19 -3.62 0.00
CA ALA A 21 6.65 -2.94 -1.21
C ALA A 21 7.87 -3.64 -1.80
N HIS A 22 8.83 -4.06 -0.97
CA HIS A 22 10.02 -4.79 -1.42
C HIS A 22 9.67 -6.10 -2.13
N ASN A 23 8.69 -6.83 -1.61
CA ASN A 23 8.24 -8.07 -2.22
C ASN A 23 7.44 -7.83 -3.51
N LEU A 24 6.68 -6.74 -3.59
CA LEU A 24 5.78 -6.47 -4.72
C LEU A 24 6.43 -5.66 -5.86
N LEU A 25 7.20 -4.63 -5.54
CA LEU A 25 7.64 -3.58 -6.48
C LEU A 25 9.06 -3.83 -7.00
N THR A 26 9.36 -5.07 -7.39
CA THR A 26 10.72 -5.41 -7.84
C THR A 26 11.06 -4.79 -9.20
N TRP A 27 10.07 -4.60 -10.07
CA TRP A 27 10.28 -4.12 -11.44
C TRP A 27 9.88 -2.65 -11.66
N PHE A 28 8.80 -2.20 -11.01
CA PHE A 28 8.25 -0.87 -11.21
C PHE A 28 7.69 -0.31 -9.90
N LEU A 29 7.97 0.96 -9.65
CA LEU A 29 7.43 1.71 -8.53
C LEU A 29 6.01 2.20 -8.88
N THR A 30 5.00 1.59 -8.27
CA THR A 30 3.62 2.09 -8.32
C THR A 30 3.39 3.16 -7.25
N TYR A 31 2.26 3.85 -7.35
CA TYR A 31 1.86 4.90 -6.41
C TYR A 31 0.37 4.79 -6.08
N PRO A 32 -0.05 5.18 -4.87
CA PRO A 32 -1.45 5.20 -4.48
C PRO A 32 -2.19 6.30 -5.27
N ILE A 33 -3.37 5.95 -5.79
CA ILE A 33 -4.28 6.86 -6.49
C ILE A 33 -5.28 7.46 -5.49
N ALA A 34 -5.80 6.62 -4.60
CA ALA A 34 -6.88 7.00 -3.69
C ALA A 34 -6.84 6.16 -2.41
N ASN A 35 -7.45 6.69 -1.36
CA ASN A 35 -7.81 5.93 -0.17
C ASN A 35 -9.22 6.31 0.27
N ASN A 36 -9.87 5.41 1.02
CA ASN A 36 -11.21 5.64 1.58
C ASN A 36 -11.18 6.29 2.98
N GLY A 37 -10.08 6.96 3.33
CA GLY A 37 -9.92 7.70 4.58
C GLY A 37 -10.72 9.01 4.61
N ASN A 38 -10.48 9.82 5.64
CA ASN A 38 -11.18 11.08 5.83
C ASN A 38 -10.64 12.15 4.84
N ASN A 39 -11.50 12.62 3.95
CA ASN A 39 -11.14 13.59 2.90
C ASN A 39 -11.08 15.06 3.35
N SER A 40 -11.52 15.37 4.58
CA SER A 40 -11.52 16.74 5.12
C SER A 40 -10.14 17.21 5.59
N LYS A 41 -9.21 16.27 5.83
CA LYS A 41 -7.86 16.54 6.31
C LYS A 41 -6.83 15.83 5.44
N LYS A 42 -5.69 16.48 5.23
CA LYS A 42 -4.54 15.92 4.51
C LYS A 42 -3.30 15.99 5.36
N TYR A 43 -2.46 14.97 5.24
CA TYR A 43 -1.21 14.82 5.96
C TYR A 43 -0.08 14.51 4.99
N LYS A 44 1.14 14.99 5.31
CA LYS A 44 2.35 14.43 4.69
C LYS A 44 2.47 12.99 5.13
N THR A 45 2.48 12.08 4.17
CA THR A 45 2.31 10.65 4.40
C THR A 45 3.54 9.89 3.98
N ASP A 46 4.04 9.05 4.88
CA ASP A 46 4.93 7.94 4.55
C ASP A 46 4.10 6.65 4.54
N LEU A 47 4.27 5.83 3.50
CA LEU A 47 3.53 4.59 3.31
C LEU A 47 4.49 3.41 3.28
N TRP A 48 4.49 2.64 4.37
CA TRP A 48 5.41 1.55 4.63
C TRP A 48 4.76 0.20 4.34
N GLY A 49 5.56 -0.74 3.89
CA GLY A 49 5.17 -2.14 3.81
C GLY A 49 5.29 -2.86 5.16
N ALA A 50 4.77 -4.07 5.22
CA ALA A 50 4.70 -4.87 6.44
C ALA A 50 6.02 -5.54 6.85
N SER A 51 7.07 -5.48 6.03
CA SER A 51 8.34 -6.14 6.38
C SER A 51 9.20 -5.24 7.28
N CYS A 52 10.06 -5.86 8.10
CA CYS A 52 11.03 -5.13 8.91
C CYS A 52 12.22 -4.56 8.11
N TYR A 53 12.19 -4.62 6.78
CA TYR A 53 13.25 -4.07 5.94
C TYR A 53 13.08 -2.55 5.83
N GLU A 54 14.15 -1.81 6.06
CA GLU A 54 14.12 -0.35 6.21
C GLU A 54 13.77 0.40 4.91
N GLU A 55 13.96 -0.25 3.76
CA GLU A 55 13.56 0.28 2.45
C GLU A 55 12.23 -0.30 1.95
N ASP A 56 11.45 -0.95 2.82
CA ASP A 56 10.11 -1.43 2.50
C ASP A 56 9.08 -0.30 2.55
N PHE A 57 9.12 0.60 1.57
CA PHE A 57 8.16 1.69 1.45
C PHE A 57 7.62 1.82 0.03
N PHE A 58 6.35 2.21 -0.07
CA PHE A 58 5.69 2.54 -1.33
C PHE A 58 5.94 4.00 -1.72
N LEU A 59 5.91 4.90 -0.73
CA LEU A 59 6.23 6.31 -0.90
C LEU A 59 6.63 6.97 0.41
N LYS A 60 7.27 8.13 0.31
CA LYS A 60 7.60 9.00 1.42
C LYS A 60 7.20 10.44 1.12
N ASN A 61 6.74 11.16 2.15
CA ASN A 61 6.44 12.59 2.14
C ASN A 61 5.41 13.01 1.07
N HIS A 62 4.38 12.19 0.83
CA HIS A 62 3.32 12.49 -0.14
C HIS A 62 2.06 13.04 0.52
N GLN A 63 1.38 14.01 -0.07
CA GLN A 63 0.13 14.54 0.49
C GLN A 63 -1.02 13.58 0.24
N MET A 64 -1.58 13.00 1.30
CA MET A 64 -2.72 12.08 1.22
C MET A 64 -3.80 12.47 2.23
N ASN A 65 -5.03 12.04 1.95
CA ASN A 65 -6.12 12.14 2.91
C ASN A 65 -5.75 11.42 4.22
N GLU A 66 -6.32 11.88 5.32
CA GLU A 66 -6.14 11.27 6.63
C GLU A 66 -6.55 9.79 6.61
N MET A 67 -5.66 8.92 7.08
CA MET A 67 -5.90 7.48 7.15
C MET A 67 -6.13 7.02 8.60
N PHE A 68 -6.65 5.81 8.75
CA PHE A 68 -6.82 5.09 10.02
C PHE A 68 -6.65 3.59 9.77
N VAL A 69 -6.43 2.78 10.81
CA VAL A 69 -6.36 1.31 10.68
C VAL A 69 -7.62 0.78 10.00
N GLY A 70 -7.47 -0.08 8.99
CA GLY A 70 -8.55 -0.56 8.13
C GLY A 70 -8.82 0.31 6.89
N THR A 71 -8.12 1.44 6.73
CA THR A 71 -8.19 2.23 5.50
C THR A 71 -7.69 1.41 4.32
N LYS A 72 -8.50 1.37 3.26
CA LYS A 72 -8.17 0.72 1.98
C LYS A 72 -7.56 1.74 1.04
N ILE A 73 -6.46 1.35 0.42
CA ILE A 73 -5.68 2.15 -0.53
C ILE A 73 -5.72 1.47 -1.90
N LEU A 74 -6.11 2.25 -2.90
CA LEU A 74 -6.07 1.90 -4.31
C LEU A 74 -4.79 2.47 -4.93
N PHE A 75 -4.12 1.65 -5.73
CA PHE A 75 -2.86 2.01 -6.38
C PHE A 75 -2.97 1.99 -7.90
N TYR A 76 -2.02 2.64 -8.54
CA TYR A 76 -1.81 2.59 -9.98
C TYR A 76 -1.61 1.14 -10.45
N PRO A 77 -2.02 0.78 -11.69
CA PRO A 77 -2.24 -0.61 -12.10
C PRO A 77 -1.11 -1.60 -11.79
N PHE A 78 -1.54 -2.79 -11.35
CA PHE A 78 -0.71 -3.91 -10.88
C PHE A 78 -0.74 -5.13 -11.83
N GLY A 79 -0.81 -4.93 -13.15
CA GLY A 79 -1.10 -6.03 -14.09
C GLY A 79 0.10 -6.86 -14.57
N ALA A 80 1.29 -6.25 -14.68
CA ALA A 80 2.45 -6.89 -15.30
C ALA A 80 3.67 -6.80 -14.40
N TYR A 81 4.48 -7.86 -14.37
CA TYR A 81 5.77 -7.92 -13.67
C TYR A 81 5.73 -7.86 -12.13
N PHE A 82 4.55 -7.96 -11.50
CA PHE A 82 4.42 -8.01 -10.04
C PHE A 82 4.53 -9.44 -9.52
N LYS A 83 3.58 -10.32 -9.86
CA LYS A 83 3.58 -11.72 -9.40
C LYS A 83 4.81 -12.51 -9.85
N ASN A 84 5.17 -12.40 -11.12
CA ASN A 84 6.30 -13.16 -11.67
C ASN A 84 7.66 -12.76 -11.10
N ASN A 85 7.77 -11.55 -10.54
CA ASN A 85 9.01 -11.05 -9.91
C ASN A 85 8.86 -10.89 -8.39
N CYS A 86 7.80 -11.43 -7.79
CA CYS A 86 7.59 -11.22 -6.38
C CYS A 86 8.62 -11.97 -5.54
N LYS A 87 9.03 -11.37 -4.43
CA LYS A 87 9.88 -12.01 -3.44
C LYS A 87 9.05 -12.46 -2.24
N ARG A 88 9.68 -13.25 -1.36
CA ARG A 88 9.08 -13.75 -0.12
C ARG A 88 9.93 -13.39 1.10
N LEU A 89 10.40 -12.15 1.17
CA LEU A 89 11.07 -11.67 2.38
C LEU A 89 10.10 -11.76 3.56
N HIS A 90 10.57 -12.32 4.68
CA HIS A 90 9.79 -12.61 5.89
C HIS A 90 8.56 -13.50 5.66
N ASP A 91 8.59 -14.34 4.63
CA ASP A 91 7.50 -15.25 4.26
C ASP A 91 6.15 -14.56 4.01
N ILE A 92 6.15 -13.23 3.81
CA ILE A 92 4.95 -12.47 3.46
C ILE A 92 4.46 -12.96 2.10
N GLU A 93 3.22 -13.45 2.08
CA GLU A 93 2.61 -14.01 0.88
C GLU A 93 2.29 -12.94 -0.16
N PHE A 94 2.25 -13.37 -1.43
CA PHE A 94 1.74 -12.52 -2.49
C PHE A 94 0.23 -12.30 -2.27
N PRO A 95 -0.29 -11.06 -2.45
CA PRO A 95 -1.70 -10.76 -2.28
C PRO A 95 -2.58 -11.66 -3.14
N THR A 96 -3.72 -12.06 -2.60
CA THR A 96 -4.73 -12.81 -3.36
C THR A 96 -5.16 -12.00 -4.57
N GLU A 97 -5.08 -12.64 -5.74
CA GLU A 97 -5.61 -12.09 -6.98
C GLU A 97 -7.09 -12.46 -7.09
N VAL A 98 -7.91 -11.48 -7.48
CA VAL A 98 -9.34 -11.67 -7.75
C VAL A 98 -9.64 -11.18 -9.15
N TYR A 99 -10.49 -11.88 -9.87
CA TYR A 99 -10.92 -11.48 -11.20
C TYR A 99 -12.30 -10.81 -11.11
N PHE A 100 -12.45 -9.63 -11.70
CA PHE A 100 -13.74 -8.96 -11.78
C PHE A 100 -14.18 -8.90 -13.24
N TYR A 101 -15.30 -9.51 -13.55
CA TYR A 101 -15.83 -9.61 -14.89
C TYR A 101 -17.35 -9.52 -14.87
N ASP A 102 -17.89 -8.68 -15.74
CA ASP A 102 -19.33 -8.50 -15.91
C ASP A 102 -20.12 -8.25 -14.61
N GLY A 103 -19.56 -7.46 -13.69
CA GLY A 103 -20.22 -7.12 -12.43
C GLY A 103 -20.00 -8.12 -11.29
N GLU A 104 -19.31 -9.23 -11.54
CA GLU A 104 -19.09 -10.30 -10.56
C GLU A 104 -17.60 -10.54 -10.28
N PHE A 105 -17.30 -10.97 -9.05
CA PHE A 105 -15.98 -11.46 -8.68
C PHE A 105 -15.92 -12.98 -8.89
N ILE A 106 -14.89 -13.45 -9.60
CA ILE A 106 -14.62 -14.85 -9.93
C ILE A 106 -13.33 -15.29 -9.22
#